data_AF-A0A9D8X301-F1
#
_entry.id   AF-A0A9D8X301-F1
#
_cell.length_a   1.000
_cell.length_b   1.000
_cell.length_c   1.000
_cell.angle_alpha   90.00
_cell.angle_beta   90.00
_cell.angle_gamma   90.00
#
_symmetry.space_group_name_H-M   'P 1'
#
loop_
_entity.id
_entity.type
_entity.pdbx_description
1 polymer ?
#
loop_
_entity_poly.entity_id
_entity_poly.type
_entity_poly.pdbx_seq_one_letter_code
_entity_poly.pdbx_strand_id
1 'polypeptide(L)'
;MRKFLAKESAKWKEGGSWRLPSVCYTLEHKLAFLEREHYLSGHYSFRGILHDMDKPFCYLNPLFKDEKKIQEFHRKHSCHHAGCAKTNKLEHLIEMYIDWDCAALTKPDKPLNAFETLVHFYPGLIHVMLPVCLVFEVESVKAEIFLHSWHYLGNWKKHNMNIYDEVKSIVYDIMRNFPKSVEEIEAIKQSYQQKPRIMECSPTEIFVLMLLKQKENLNIEIDFAKALSLVSGVYARLAKQDCFVCMPEDVHQGVSGHHYKEIKDCPYKDDAEM
;
A
#
# COMPACT_ATOMS: atom_id res chain seq x y z
N MET A 1 3.05 -1.02 -25.94
CA MET A 1 3.93 -0.25 -25.03
C MET A 1 4.54 -1.11 -23.92
N ARG A 2 3.76 -1.70 -22.99
CA ARG A 2 4.31 -2.53 -21.89
C ARG A 2 5.28 -3.64 -22.31
N LYS A 3 4.93 -4.45 -23.33
CA LYS A 3 5.83 -5.49 -23.87
C LYS A 3 7.20 -4.95 -24.30
N PHE A 4 7.24 -3.74 -24.84
CA PHE A 4 8.50 -3.09 -25.20
C PHE A 4 9.27 -2.65 -23.96
N LEU A 5 8.61 -1.98 -23.02
CA LEU A 5 9.23 -1.54 -21.77
C LEU A 5 9.81 -2.73 -20.99
N ALA A 6 9.06 -3.82 -20.83
CA ALA A 6 9.50 -5.06 -20.19
C ALA A 6 10.74 -5.68 -20.88
N LYS A 7 10.73 -5.71 -22.22
CA LYS A 7 11.86 -6.24 -23.00
C LYS A 7 13.13 -5.41 -22.81
N GLU A 8 13.01 -4.09 -22.74
CA GLU A 8 14.15 -3.19 -22.56
C GLU A 8 14.61 -3.12 -21.10
N SER A 9 13.69 -3.16 -20.13
CA SER A 9 14.01 -3.21 -18.70
C SER A 9 14.78 -4.48 -18.33
N ALA A 10 14.41 -5.63 -18.91
CA ALA A 10 15.08 -6.92 -18.72
C ALA A 10 16.55 -6.95 -19.18
N LYS A 11 17.02 -5.93 -19.92
CA LYS A 11 18.43 -5.81 -20.32
C LYS A 11 19.31 -5.23 -19.22
N TRP A 12 18.74 -4.73 -18.12
CA TRP A 12 19.49 -4.18 -16.99
C TRP A 12 20.40 -5.25 -16.38
N LYS A 13 21.66 -4.91 -16.14
CA LYS A 13 22.66 -5.76 -15.49
C LYS A 13 23.61 -4.90 -14.65
N GLU A 14 24.04 -5.42 -13.51
CA GLU A 14 25.05 -4.75 -12.69
C GLU A 14 26.36 -4.56 -13.50
N GLY A 15 26.92 -3.35 -13.47
CA GLY A 15 28.10 -2.98 -14.27
C GLY A 15 27.83 -2.76 -15.77
N GLY A 16 26.60 -2.95 -16.25
CA GLY A 16 26.19 -2.73 -17.64
C GLY A 16 25.64 -1.33 -17.93
N SER A 17 25.14 -1.13 -19.15
CA SER A 17 24.38 0.08 -19.51
C SER A 17 23.04 0.06 -18.78
N TRP A 18 22.86 1.00 -17.85
CA TRP A 18 21.68 1.05 -16.98
C TRP A 18 20.65 2.09 -17.42
N ARG A 19 21.05 3.18 -18.11
CA ARG A 19 20.15 4.33 -18.36
C ARG A 19 18.82 3.96 -19.02
N LEU A 20 18.87 3.36 -20.21
CA LEU A 20 17.65 3.00 -20.94
C LEU A 20 16.86 1.89 -20.23
N PRO A 21 17.49 0.79 -19.75
CA PRO A 21 16.77 -0.21 -18.97
C PRO A 21 16.07 0.37 -17.73
N SER A 22 16.72 1.24 -16.96
CA SER A 22 16.14 1.86 -15.77
C SER A 22 15.01 2.84 -16.11
N VAL A 23 15.11 3.58 -17.21
CA VAL A 23 13.98 4.38 -17.74
C VAL A 23 12.80 3.47 -18.07
N CYS A 24 13.03 2.41 -18.85
CA CYS A 24 11.97 1.50 -19.26
C CYS A 24 11.32 0.82 -18.06
N TYR A 25 12.12 0.41 -17.07
CA TYR A 25 11.64 -0.15 -15.82
C TYR A 25 10.76 0.83 -15.04
N THR A 26 11.21 2.08 -14.87
CA THR A 26 10.41 3.09 -14.17
C THR A 26 9.09 3.39 -14.89
N LEU A 27 9.12 3.47 -16.22
CA LEU A 27 7.90 3.69 -17.01
C LEU A 27 6.94 2.49 -16.95
N GLU A 28 7.48 1.26 -16.92
CA GLU A 28 6.68 0.05 -16.73
C GLU A 28 5.99 0.04 -15.37
N HIS A 29 6.73 0.34 -14.30
CA HIS A 29 6.18 0.47 -12.95
C HIS A 29 5.14 1.57 -12.86
N LYS A 30 5.40 2.74 -13.45
CA LYS A 30 4.42 3.84 -13.50
C LYS A 30 3.11 3.43 -14.19
N LEU A 31 3.18 2.65 -15.27
CA LEU A 31 1.96 2.14 -15.90
C LEU A 31 1.21 1.16 -15.01
N ALA A 32 1.92 0.33 -14.23
CA ALA A 32 1.30 -0.55 -13.24
C ALA A 32 0.67 0.24 -12.08
N PHE A 33 1.37 1.27 -11.61
CA PHE A 33 0.87 2.22 -10.63
C PHE A 33 -0.43 2.87 -11.09
N LEU A 34 -0.45 3.47 -12.29
CA LEU A 34 -1.63 4.16 -12.81
C LEU A 34 -2.83 3.21 -12.98
N GLU A 35 -2.61 2.01 -13.50
CA GLU A 35 -3.69 1.01 -13.59
C GLU A 35 -4.21 0.62 -12.21
N ARG A 36 -3.33 0.44 -11.22
CA ARG A 36 -3.74 0.09 -9.86
C ARG A 36 -4.41 1.26 -9.15
N GLU A 37 -3.96 2.50 -9.37
CA GLU A 37 -4.61 3.72 -8.90
C GLU A 37 -6.05 3.79 -9.42
N HIS A 38 -6.23 3.70 -10.74
CA HIS A 38 -7.55 3.72 -11.34
C HIS A 38 -8.45 2.58 -10.83
N TYR A 39 -7.89 1.37 -10.71
CA TYR A 39 -8.62 0.24 -10.13
C TYR A 39 -9.11 0.53 -8.71
N LEU A 40 -8.30 1.18 -7.87
CA LEU A 40 -8.62 1.41 -6.46
C LEU A 40 -9.37 2.71 -6.17
N SER A 41 -9.29 3.72 -7.04
CA SER A 41 -9.84 5.06 -6.81
C SER A 41 -10.81 5.53 -7.89
N GLY A 42 -10.91 4.83 -9.02
CA GLY A 42 -11.71 5.24 -10.16
C GLY A 42 -11.14 6.39 -10.99
N HIS A 43 -9.95 6.91 -10.65
CA HIS A 43 -9.34 8.04 -11.38
C HIS A 43 -7.82 7.95 -11.47
N TYR A 44 -7.24 8.79 -12.33
CA TYR A 44 -5.80 9.01 -12.42
C TYR A 44 -5.47 10.35 -11.79
N SER A 45 -4.72 10.35 -10.69
CA SER A 45 -4.38 11.61 -10.01
C SER A 45 -3.20 12.29 -10.69
N PHE A 46 -3.06 13.62 -10.51
CA PHE A 46 -1.85 14.32 -10.93
C PHE A 46 -0.57 13.73 -10.31
N ARG A 47 -0.67 13.21 -9.07
CA ARG A 47 0.45 12.54 -8.38
C ARG A 47 0.80 11.24 -9.07
N GLY A 48 -0.19 10.40 -9.40
CA GLY A 48 0.02 9.18 -10.19
C GLY A 48 0.61 9.46 -11.57
N ILE A 49 0.13 10.51 -12.25
CA ILE A 49 0.68 10.92 -13.57
C ILE A 49 2.14 11.38 -13.46
N LEU A 50 2.55 11.96 -12.34
CA LEU A 50 3.93 12.40 -12.10
C LEU A 50 4.77 11.39 -11.31
N HIS A 51 4.17 10.25 -10.93
CA HIS A 51 4.81 9.23 -10.11
C HIS A 51 6.13 8.78 -10.74
N ASP A 52 7.20 8.81 -9.93
CA ASP A 52 8.56 8.46 -10.29
C ASP A 52 9.18 9.18 -11.51
N MET A 53 8.57 10.26 -12.03
CA MET A 53 9.04 10.92 -13.25
C MET A 53 10.38 11.67 -13.08
N ASP A 54 10.83 11.91 -11.84
CA ASP A 54 12.16 12.44 -11.55
C ASP A 54 13.27 11.44 -11.94
N LYS A 55 13.01 10.13 -11.86
CA LYS A 55 13.96 9.07 -12.22
C LYS A 55 14.28 9.07 -13.72
N PRO A 56 13.33 8.92 -14.67
CA PRO A 56 13.63 8.98 -16.09
C PRO A 56 14.33 10.27 -16.50
N PHE A 57 13.94 11.40 -15.91
CA PHE A 57 14.60 12.67 -16.15
C PHE A 57 16.09 12.62 -15.75
N CYS A 58 16.39 12.12 -14.55
CA CYS A 58 17.77 11.95 -14.08
C CYS A 58 18.55 10.90 -14.89
N TYR A 59 17.92 9.77 -15.26
CA TYR A 59 18.56 8.70 -16.04
C TYR A 59 18.93 9.12 -17.45
N LEU A 60 18.14 9.99 -18.09
CA LEU A 60 18.42 10.50 -19.43
C LEU A 60 19.40 11.69 -19.41
N ASN A 61 19.55 12.37 -18.28
CA ASN A 61 20.46 13.50 -18.16
C ASN A 61 21.92 13.00 -17.98
N PRO A 62 22.84 13.36 -18.90
CA PRO A 62 24.23 12.90 -18.88
C PRO A 62 25.05 13.43 -17.69
N LEU A 63 24.57 14.46 -16.99
CA LEU A 63 25.22 15.01 -15.80
C LEU A 63 25.17 14.04 -14.61
N PHE A 64 24.16 13.18 -14.52
CA PHE A 64 24.09 12.16 -13.47
C PHE A 64 24.76 10.87 -13.94
N LYS A 65 25.84 10.48 -13.27
CA LYS A 65 26.69 9.33 -13.69
C LYS A 65 26.43 8.05 -12.91
N ASP A 66 25.64 8.11 -11.83
CA ASP A 66 25.49 7.03 -10.87
C ASP A 66 24.01 6.76 -10.60
N GLU A 67 23.56 5.58 -11.02
CA GLU A 67 22.18 5.12 -10.83
C GLU A 67 21.82 5.03 -9.34
N LYS A 68 22.73 4.53 -8.50
CA LYS A 68 22.46 4.30 -7.07
C LYS A 68 22.20 5.63 -6.37
N LYS A 69 22.96 6.69 -6.70
CA LYS A 69 22.73 8.05 -6.18
C LYS A 69 21.39 8.63 -6.60
N ILE A 70 20.94 8.39 -7.83
CA ILE A 70 19.62 8.83 -8.30
C ILE A 70 18.53 8.13 -7.48
N GLN A 71 18.65 6.81 -7.28
CA GLN A 71 17.70 6.03 -6.49
C GLN A 71 17.68 6.47 -5.02
N GLU A 72 18.83 6.76 -4.41
CA GLU A 72 18.94 7.28 -3.05
C GLU A 72 18.31 8.67 -2.91
N PHE A 73 18.59 9.56 -3.86
CA PHE A 73 18.00 10.89 -3.89
C PHE A 73 16.48 10.81 -3.97
N HIS A 74 15.97 9.98 -4.89
CA HIS A 74 14.55 9.76 -5.05
C HIS A 74 13.90 9.25 -3.76
N ARG A 75 14.43 8.16 -3.16
CA ARG A 75 13.90 7.60 -1.89
C ARG A 75 13.86 8.64 -0.77
N LYS A 76 14.86 9.52 -0.71
CA LYS A 76 14.96 10.56 0.33
C LYS A 76 13.91 11.67 0.16
N HIS A 77 13.52 12.00 -1.07
CA HIS A 77 12.68 13.18 -1.34
C HIS A 77 11.26 12.87 -1.80
N SER A 78 10.99 11.63 -2.22
CA SER A 78 9.67 11.16 -2.62
C SER A 78 8.83 10.78 -1.41
N CYS A 79 7.75 11.53 -1.18
CA CYS A 79 6.92 11.42 0.01
C CYS A 79 6.20 10.06 0.16
N HIS A 80 6.08 9.27 -0.90
CA HIS A 80 5.49 7.93 -0.88
C HIS A 80 6.48 6.83 -0.48
N HIS A 81 7.77 7.14 -0.27
CA HIS A 81 8.74 6.15 0.23
C HIS A 81 8.74 6.09 1.76
N ALA A 82 8.86 4.88 2.28
CA ALA A 82 9.04 4.63 3.70
C ALA A 82 10.29 5.38 4.23
N GLY A 83 10.12 6.11 5.35
CA GLY A 83 11.18 6.89 5.97
C GLY A 83 11.41 8.28 5.36
N CYS A 84 10.62 8.71 4.38
CA CYS A 84 10.67 10.08 3.91
C CYS A 84 10.11 11.04 4.99
N ALA A 85 10.93 12.00 5.44
CA ALA A 85 10.52 12.99 6.44
C ALA A 85 9.37 13.92 5.97
N LYS A 86 9.05 13.90 4.67
CA LYS A 86 8.00 14.69 4.04
C LYS A 86 6.68 13.94 3.88
N THR A 87 6.59 12.67 4.31
CA THR A 87 5.35 11.91 4.34
C THR A 87 4.40 12.53 5.37
N ASN A 88 3.50 13.40 4.91
CA ASN A 88 2.62 14.18 5.79
C ASN A 88 1.14 14.22 5.38
N LYS A 89 0.75 13.60 4.26
CA LYS A 89 -0.62 13.63 3.73
C LYS A 89 -1.17 12.23 3.50
N LEU A 90 -2.49 12.10 3.55
CA LEU A 90 -3.20 10.86 3.24
C LEU A 90 -2.85 10.33 1.85
N GLU A 91 -2.75 11.21 0.85
CA GLU A 91 -2.38 10.83 -0.52
C GLU A 91 -0.99 10.18 -0.60
N HIS A 92 -0.05 10.55 0.28
CA HIS A 92 1.26 9.91 0.31
C HIS A 92 1.19 8.46 0.79
N LEU A 93 0.25 8.15 1.70
CA LEU A 93 0.01 6.78 2.15
C LEU A 93 -0.68 5.96 1.05
N ILE A 94 -1.58 6.57 0.28
CA ILE A 94 -2.22 5.93 -0.89
C ILE A 94 -1.16 5.59 -1.95
N GLU A 95 -0.30 6.55 -2.31
CA GLU A 95 0.82 6.32 -3.24
C GLU A 95 1.71 5.17 -2.74
N MET A 96 2.07 5.16 -1.44
CA MET A 96 2.89 4.09 -0.85
C MET A 96 2.22 2.71 -0.92
N TYR A 97 0.92 2.65 -0.65
CA TYR A 97 0.13 1.43 -0.77
C TYR A 97 0.14 0.90 -2.20
N ILE A 98 -0.16 1.77 -3.17
CA ILE A 98 -0.21 1.41 -4.60
C ILE A 98 1.17 0.95 -5.08
N ASP A 99 2.24 1.62 -4.68
CA ASP A 99 3.62 1.25 -5.01
C ASP A 99 3.94 -0.18 -4.59
N TRP A 100 3.59 -0.53 -3.35
CA TRP A 100 3.83 -1.87 -2.80
C TRP A 100 2.98 -2.91 -3.52
N ASP A 101 1.72 -2.60 -3.73
CA ASP A 101 0.76 -3.56 -4.27
C ASP A 101 1.00 -3.85 -5.77
N CYS A 102 1.32 -2.81 -6.55
CA CYS A 102 1.61 -2.98 -7.97
C CYS A 102 3.04 -3.48 -8.24
N ALA A 103 3.92 -3.56 -7.22
CA ALA A 103 5.29 -4.04 -7.39
C ALA A 103 5.34 -5.48 -7.91
N ALA A 104 4.44 -6.36 -7.46
CA ALA A 104 4.34 -7.73 -7.92
C ALA A 104 4.07 -7.85 -9.43
N LEU A 105 3.45 -6.84 -10.04
CA LEU A 105 3.17 -6.81 -11.49
C LEU A 105 4.41 -6.55 -12.34
N THR A 106 5.40 -5.87 -11.80
CA THR A 106 6.62 -5.47 -12.53
C THR A 106 7.90 -6.11 -12.00
N LYS A 107 7.81 -6.83 -10.87
CA LYS A 107 8.95 -7.42 -10.18
C LYS A 107 8.60 -8.84 -9.73
N PRO A 108 8.95 -9.86 -10.53
CA PRO A 108 8.72 -11.25 -10.17
C PRO A 108 9.36 -11.66 -8.83
N ASP A 109 10.41 -10.95 -8.41
CA ASP A 109 11.12 -11.13 -7.13
C ASP A 109 10.42 -10.47 -5.93
N LYS A 110 9.36 -9.67 -6.16
CA LYS A 110 8.56 -9.03 -5.10
C LYS A 110 7.11 -9.51 -5.17
N PRO A 111 6.84 -10.77 -4.83
CA PRO A 111 5.52 -11.36 -5.05
C PRO A 111 4.47 -10.91 -4.02
N LEU A 112 4.90 -10.23 -2.95
CA LEU A 112 4.06 -9.84 -1.83
C LEU A 112 3.01 -8.79 -2.21
N ASN A 113 1.82 -8.89 -1.62
CA ASN A 113 0.85 -7.79 -1.63
C ASN A 113 1.29 -6.65 -0.68
N ALA A 114 0.53 -5.55 -0.65
CA ALA A 114 0.88 -4.41 0.21
C ALA A 114 0.91 -4.71 1.72
N PHE A 115 -0.03 -5.50 2.26
CA PHE A 115 -0.03 -5.88 3.67
C PHE A 115 1.16 -6.77 4.02
N GLU A 116 1.46 -7.74 3.16
CA GLU A 116 2.63 -8.61 3.33
C GLU A 116 3.93 -7.80 3.25
N THR A 117 4.02 -6.86 2.31
CA THR A 117 5.14 -5.92 2.19
C THR A 117 5.32 -5.10 3.46
N LEU A 118 4.22 -4.62 4.05
CA LEU A 118 4.22 -3.86 5.30
C LEU A 118 4.83 -4.67 6.45
N VAL A 119 4.33 -5.89 6.71
CA VAL A 119 4.77 -6.70 7.86
C VAL A 119 6.16 -7.31 7.67
N HIS A 120 6.61 -7.49 6.42
CA HIS A 120 7.97 -7.95 6.13
C HIS A 120 8.97 -6.79 6.24
N PHE A 121 8.78 -5.74 5.45
CA PHE A 121 9.85 -4.76 5.20
C PHE A 121 9.69 -3.46 5.99
N TYR A 122 8.49 -3.13 6.44
CA TYR A 122 8.18 -1.84 7.05
C TYR A 122 7.40 -1.95 8.37
N PRO A 123 7.79 -2.83 9.32
CA PRO A 123 7.02 -3.02 10.55
C PRO A 123 6.85 -1.72 11.36
N GLY A 124 7.84 -0.81 11.32
CA GLY A 124 7.73 0.50 11.97
C GLY A 124 6.63 1.42 11.41
N LEU A 125 5.99 1.07 10.28
CA LEU A 125 4.88 1.81 9.68
C LEU A 125 3.52 1.15 9.89
N ILE A 126 3.42 0.05 10.65
CA ILE A 126 2.15 -0.67 10.84
C ILE A 126 1.06 0.25 11.39
N HIS A 127 1.39 1.10 12.38
CA HIS A 127 0.48 2.09 12.96
C HIS A 127 -0.18 3.05 11.93
N VAL A 128 0.47 3.33 10.80
CA VAL A 128 -0.08 4.24 9.76
C VAL A 128 -0.59 3.51 8.53
N MET A 129 0.08 2.44 8.10
CA MET A 129 -0.22 1.75 6.84
C MET A 129 -1.20 0.58 6.99
N LEU A 130 -1.34 -0.01 8.17
CA LEU A 130 -2.35 -1.05 8.40
C LEU A 130 -3.78 -0.52 8.20
N PRO A 131 -4.17 0.68 8.71
CA PRO A 131 -5.44 1.30 8.36
C PRO A 131 -5.68 1.41 6.85
N VAL A 132 -4.63 1.73 6.08
CA VAL A 132 -4.70 1.85 4.62
C VAL A 132 -4.92 0.50 3.97
N CYS A 133 -4.22 -0.54 4.43
CA CYS A 133 -4.41 -1.92 3.96
C CYS A 133 -5.84 -2.41 4.22
N LEU A 134 -6.39 -2.13 5.40
CA LEU A 134 -7.77 -2.46 5.73
C LEU A 134 -8.74 -1.81 4.74
N VAL A 135 -8.58 -0.51 4.44
CA VAL A 135 -9.50 0.18 3.51
C VAL A 135 -9.41 -0.36 2.08
N PHE A 136 -8.21 -0.59 1.55
CA PHE A 136 -8.08 -0.98 0.15
C PHE A 136 -8.30 -2.47 -0.10
N GLU A 137 -7.84 -3.36 0.78
CA GLU A 137 -7.91 -4.82 0.62
C GLU A 137 -8.11 -5.50 1.99
N VAL A 138 -9.27 -5.30 2.63
CA VAL A 138 -9.58 -5.85 3.97
C VAL A 138 -9.31 -7.34 4.12
N GLU A 139 -9.58 -8.13 3.08
CA GLU A 139 -9.36 -9.59 3.07
C GLU A 139 -7.89 -9.99 2.96
N SER A 140 -7.01 -9.08 2.53
CA SER A 140 -5.55 -9.32 2.52
C SER A 140 -4.95 -9.28 3.92
N VAL A 141 -5.62 -8.64 4.88
CA VAL A 141 -5.19 -8.57 6.29
C VAL A 141 -5.64 -9.84 7.01
N LYS A 142 -4.75 -10.82 7.09
CA LYS A 142 -4.99 -12.15 7.67
C LYS A 142 -3.72 -12.76 8.26
N ALA A 143 -3.86 -13.87 8.98
CA ALA A 143 -2.74 -14.55 9.62
C ALA A 143 -1.93 -15.41 8.65
N GLU A 144 -2.61 -15.99 7.65
CA GLU A 144 -1.98 -16.76 6.60
C GLU A 144 -1.37 -15.81 5.57
N ILE A 145 -0.04 -15.67 5.58
CA ILE A 145 0.70 -14.83 4.63
C ILE A 145 1.85 -15.61 4.00
N PHE A 146 2.40 -15.09 2.89
CA PHE A 146 3.64 -15.65 2.37
C PHE A 146 4.80 -15.35 3.31
N LEU A 147 5.49 -16.40 3.79
CA LEU A 147 6.67 -16.28 4.65
C LEU A 147 7.92 -16.72 3.89
N HIS A 148 8.77 -15.76 3.54
CA HIS A 148 10.06 -16.07 2.92
C HIS A 148 11.01 -16.76 3.91
N SER A 149 11.66 -17.84 3.45
CA SER A 149 12.66 -18.59 4.22
C SER A 149 13.94 -17.81 4.55
N TRP A 150 14.18 -16.66 3.92
CA TRP A 150 15.31 -15.78 4.22
C TRP A 150 14.93 -14.61 5.14
N HIS A 151 13.64 -14.37 5.39
CA HIS A 151 13.16 -13.22 6.14
C HIS A 151 13.03 -13.53 7.64
N TYR A 152 13.22 -12.51 8.50
CA TYR A 152 13.08 -12.69 9.96
C TYR A 152 11.69 -13.13 10.37
N LEU A 153 10.65 -12.70 9.65
CA LEU A 153 9.27 -13.09 9.92
C LEU A 153 9.05 -14.61 9.76
N GLY A 154 9.73 -15.25 8.82
CA GLY A 154 9.66 -16.71 8.64
C GLY A 154 10.56 -17.50 9.59
N ASN A 155 11.69 -16.92 9.99
CA ASN A 155 12.73 -17.65 10.73
C ASN A 155 12.73 -17.42 12.25
N TRP A 156 12.22 -16.27 12.72
CA TRP A 156 12.36 -15.85 14.11
C TRP A 156 10.98 -15.74 14.76
N LYS A 157 10.56 -16.84 15.40
CA LYS A 157 9.23 -16.96 16.04
C LYS A 157 8.87 -15.77 16.92
N LYS A 158 9.78 -15.31 17.78
CA LYS A 158 9.53 -14.16 18.66
C LYS A 158 9.30 -12.86 17.89
N HIS A 159 10.07 -12.62 16.82
CA HIS A 159 9.88 -11.45 15.97
C HIS A 159 8.52 -11.51 15.26
N ASN A 160 8.17 -12.67 14.70
CA ASN A 160 6.86 -12.90 14.08
C ASN A 160 5.70 -12.62 15.06
N MET A 161 5.73 -13.23 16.26
CA MET A 161 4.72 -12.99 17.29
C MET A 161 4.59 -11.50 17.64
N ASN A 162 5.71 -10.78 17.79
CA ASN A 162 5.67 -9.35 18.11
C ASN A 162 4.98 -8.52 17.01
N ILE A 163 5.33 -8.75 15.74
CA ILE A 163 4.70 -8.04 14.61
C ILE A 163 3.22 -8.41 14.50
N TYR A 164 2.90 -9.69 14.73
CA TYR A 164 1.53 -10.19 14.73
C TYR A 164 0.68 -9.55 15.82
N ASP A 165 1.20 -9.47 17.05
CA ASP A 165 0.53 -8.82 18.18
C ASP A 165 0.33 -7.32 17.95
N GLU A 166 1.29 -6.64 17.32
CA GLU A 166 1.14 -5.23 16.93
C GLU A 166 -0.01 -5.04 15.93
N VAL A 167 -0.08 -5.86 14.88
CA VAL A 167 -1.18 -5.85 13.91
C VAL A 167 -2.51 -6.10 14.62
N LYS A 168 -2.60 -7.15 15.44
CA LYS A 168 -3.81 -7.50 16.20
C LYS A 168 -4.26 -6.37 17.13
N SER A 169 -3.32 -5.72 17.83
CA SER A 169 -3.59 -4.59 18.71
C SER A 169 -4.16 -3.40 17.95
N ILE A 170 -3.58 -3.05 16.80
CA ILE A 170 -4.04 -1.92 16.00
C ILE A 170 -5.43 -2.18 15.41
N VAL A 171 -5.70 -3.39 14.92
CA VAL A 171 -7.06 -3.75 14.45
C VAL A 171 -8.07 -3.64 15.59
N TYR A 172 -7.70 -4.09 16.79
CA TYR A 172 -8.54 -3.94 17.98
C TYR A 172 -8.78 -2.48 18.36
N ASP A 173 -7.75 -1.63 18.31
CA ASP A 173 -7.85 -0.20 18.61
C ASP A 173 -8.74 0.54 17.60
N ILE A 174 -8.67 0.19 16.32
CA ILE A 174 -9.58 0.71 15.28
C ILE A 174 -11.02 0.33 15.62
N MET A 175 -11.28 -0.95 15.93
CA MET A 175 -12.61 -1.45 16.28
C MET A 175 -13.16 -0.76 17.54
N ARG A 176 -12.33 -0.65 18.59
CA ARG A 176 -12.74 -0.12 19.91
C ARG A 176 -13.06 1.37 19.86
N ASN A 177 -12.25 2.13 19.12
CA ASN A 177 -12.34 3.59 19.05
C ASN A 177 -13.08 4.06 17.78
N PHE A 178 -13.72 3.15 17.05
CA PHE A 178 -14.45 3.47 15.83
C PHE A 178 -15.56 4.49 16.14
N PRO A 179 -15.73 5.54 15.30
CA PRO A 179 -16.67 6.60 15.59
C PRO A 179 -18.12 6.08 15.59
N LYS A 180 -18.90 6.55 16.55
CA LYS A 180 -20.30 6.13 16.79
C LYS A 180 -21.31 7.14 16.30
N SER A 181 -20.88 8.32 15.89
CA SER A 181 -21.75 9.38 15.41
C SER A 181 -21.08 10.23 14.33
N VAL A 182 -21.89 11.00 13.61
CA VAL A 182 -21.42 11.93 12.57
C VAL A 182 -20.54 13.03 13.18
N GLU A 183 -20.85 13.46 14.41
CA GLU A 183 -20.07 14.46 15.13
C GLU A 183 -18.64 13.96 15.44
N GLU A 184 -18.48 12.68 15.79
CA GLU A 184 -17.16 12.08 16.01
C GLU A 184 -16.35 11.98 14.70
N ILE A 185 -17.02 11.64 13.59
CA ILE A 185 -16.38 11.63 12.26
C ILE A 185 -15.92 13.03 11.88
N GLU A 186 -16.75 14.05 12.13
CA GLU A 186 -16.41 15.43 11.83
C GLU A 186 -15.28 15.96 12.72
N ALA A 187 -15.24 15.56 13.99
CA ALA A 187 -14.14 15.86 14.89
C ALA A 187 -12.80 15.28 14.39
N ILE A 188 -12.81 14.07 13.81
CA ILE A 188 -11.62 13.46 13.20
C ILE A 188 -11.13 14.30 12.01
N LYS A 189 -12.02 14.75 11.13
CA LYS A 189 -11.65 15.62 9.99
C LYS A 189 -11.04 16.94 10.47
N GLN A 190 -11.65 17.57 11.46
CA GLN A 190 -11.16 18.83 12.03
C GLN A 190 -9.80 18.64 12.71
N SER A 191 -9.61 17.55 13.45
CA SER A 191 -8.32 17.20 14.06
C SER A 191 -7.24 17.04 12.99
N TYR A 192 -7.53 16.34 11.90
CA TYR A 192 -6.58 16.18 10.79
C TYR A 192 -6.17 17.50 10.15
N GLN A 193 -7.11 18.44 9.96
CA GLN A 193 -6.79 19.77 9.43
C GLN A 193 -5.82 20.57 10.32
N GLN A 194 -5.79 20.27 11.63
CA GLN A 194 -4.91 20.92 12.60
C GLN A 194 -3.55 20.21 12.73
N LYS A 195 -3.44 18.96 12.28
CA LYS A 195 -2.21 18.17 12.36
C LYS A 195 -1.28 18.47 11.17
N PRO A 196 0.00 18.82 11.41
CA PRO A 196 0.94 19.10 10.34
C PRO A 196 1.37 17.84 9.56
N ARG A 197 1.21 16.64 10.15
CA ARG A 197 1.64 15.37 9.55
C ARG A 197 0.64 14.25 9.80
N ILE A 198 0.28 13.51 8.74
CA ILE A 198 -0.53 12.28 8.83
C ILE A 198 0.06 11.23 9.79
N MET A 199 1.39 11.23 9.98
CA MET A 199 2.09 10.34 10.91
C MET A 199 1.74 10.60 12.39
N GLU A 200 1.11 11.73 12.71
CA GLU A 200 0.65 12.08 14.06
C GLU A 200 -0.80 11.66 14.31
N CYS A 201 -1.50 11.16 13.29
CA CYS A 201 -2.83 10.61 13.45
C CYS A 201 -2.77 9.21 14.06
N SER A 202 -3.75 8.89 14.89
CA SER A 202 -3.97 7.54 15.39
C SER A 202 -4.38 6.60 14.25
N PRO A 203 -4.20 5.27 14.41
CA PRO A 203 -4.63 4.30 13.40
C PRO A 203 -6.12 4.43 13.04
N THR A 204 -6.97 4.68 14.04
CA THR A 204 -8.42 4.89 13.85
C THR A 204 -8.72 6.14 13.03
N GLU A 205 -8.05 7.26 13.31
CA GLU A 205 -8.21 8.49 12.53
C GLU A 205 -7.82 8.25 11.07
N ILE A 206 -6.69 7.58 10.82
CA ILE A 206 -6.25 7.28 9.44
C ILE A 206 -7.26 6.37 8.75
N PHE A 207 -7.79 5.35 9.43
CA PHE A 207 -8.80 4.44 8.88
C PHE A 207 -10.05 5.23 8.43
N VAL A 208 -10.59 6.08 9.30
CA VAL A 208 -11.77 6.91 9.01
C VAL A 208 -11.50 7.92 7.89
N LEU A 209 -10.37 8.62 7.93
CA LEU A 209 -9.99 9.57 6.88
C LEU A 209 -9.84 8.87 5.52
N MET A 210 -9.32 7.65 5.51
CA MET A 210 -9.17 6.86 4.29
C MET A 210 -10.51 6.36 3.73
N LEU A 211 -11.46 5.96 4.59
CA LEU A 211 -12.84 5.65 4.18
C LEU A 211 -13.53 6.87 3.55
N LEU A 212 -13.38 8.04 4.17
CA LEU A 212 -13.92 9.30 3.63
C LEU A 212 -13.27 9.67 2.30
N LYS A 213 -11.97 9.42 2.15
CA LYS A 213 -11.28 9.62 0.88
C LYS A 213 -11.78 8.66 -0.20
N GLN A 214 -12.11 7.42 0.15
CA GLN A 214 -12.71 6.46 -0.78
C GLN A 214 -14.13 6.87 -1.20
N LYS A 215 -14.94 7.38 -0.28
CA LYS A 215 -16.22 8.03 -0.59
C LYS A 215 -16.07 9.09 -1.67
N GLU A 216 -15.12 10.01 -1.50
CA GLU A 216 -14.84 11.08 -2.47
C GLU A 216 -14.34 10.55 -3.81
N ASN A 217 -13.38 9.63 -3.80
CA ASN A 217 -12.75 9.10 -5.01
C ASN A 217 -13.73 8.32 -5.88
N LEU A 218 -14.50 7.42 -5.26
CA LEU A 218 -15.42 6.51 -5.95
C LEU A 218 -16.83 7.08 -6.15
N ASN A 219 -17.12 8.24 -5.53
CA ASN A 219 -18.44 8.85 -5.50
C ASN A 219 -19.53 7.86 -5.01
N ILE A 220 -19.28 7.28 -3.84
CA ILE A 220 -20.16 6.31 -3.18
C ILE A 220 -20.47 6.74 -1.74
N GLU A 221 -21.57 6.25 -1.19
CA GLU A 221 -21.81 6.29 0.25
C GLU A 221 -21.11 5.13 0.96
N ILE A 222 -20.62 5.41 2.18
CA ILE A 222 -19.89 4.44 3.00
C ILE A 222 -20.78 4.03 4.17
N ASP A 223 -21.06 2.74 4.28
CA ASP A 223 -21.70 2.15 5.43
C ASP A 223 -20.66 1.93 6.55
N PHE A 224 -20.68 2.82 7.54
CA PHE A 224 -19.80 2.76 8.69
C PHE A 224 -20.08 1.55 9.60
N ALA A 225 -21.32 1.05 9.65
CA ALA A 225 -21.65 -0.17 10.40
C ALA A 225 -21.07 -1.41 9.72
N LYS A 226 -21.17 -1.49 8.39
CA LYS A 226 -20.51 -2.52 7.57
C LYS A 226 -18.99 -2.44 7.70
N ALA A 227 -18.40 -1.24 7.72
CA ALA A 227 -16.97 -1.05 7.95
C ALA A 227 -16.52 -1.61 9.31
N LEU A 228 -17.23 -1.28 10.39
CA LEU A 228 -16.95 -1.81 11.72
C LEU A 228 -17.10 -3.34 11.76
N SER A 229 -18.14 -3.89 11.11
CA SER A 229 -18.38 -5.34 11.02
C SER A 229 -17.21 -6.06 10.33
N LEU A 230 -16.73 -5.54 9.20
CA LEU A 230 -15.60 -6.12 8.45
C LEU A 230 -14.31 -6.10 9.27
N VAL A 231 -13.98 -4.98 9.93
CA VAL A 231 -12.80 -4.87 10.80
C VAL A 231 -12.91 -5.81 12.00
N SER A 232 -14.10 -5.93 12.58
CA SER A 232 -14.37 -6.90 13.66
C SER A 232 -14.16 -8.34 13.18
N GLY A 233 -14.55 -8.65 11.95
CA GLY A 233 -14.30 -9.94 11.30
C GLY A 233 -12.80 -10.23 11.12
N VAL A 234 -12.01 -9.23 10.69
CA VAL A 234 -10.55 -9.34 10.61
C VAL A 234 -9.96 -9.65 12.00
N TYR A 235 -10.35 -8.89 13.03
CA TYR A 235 -9.89 -9.14 14.40
C TYR A 235 -10.24 -10.55 14.87
N ALA A 236 -11.48 -11.00 14.65
CA ALA A 236 -11.92 -12.34 15.05
C ALA A 236 -11.14 -13.46 14.34
N ARG A 237 -10.70 -13.26 13.09
CA ARG A 237 -9.79 -14.19 12.41
C ARG A 237 -8.39 -14.16 13.01
N LEU A 238 -7.84 -12.97 13.24
CA LEU A 238 -6.52 -12.81 13.84
C LEU A 238 -6.45 -13.35 15.28
N ALA A 239 -7.52 -13.24 16.05
CA ALA A 239 -7.58 -13.73 17.43
C ALA A 239 -7.50 -15.27 17.53
N LYS A 240 -7.63 -16.01 16.42
CA LYS A 240 -7.52 -17.48 16.39
C LYS A 240 -6.08 -17.98 16.26
N GLN A 241 -5.12 -17.08 16.00
CA GLN A 241 -3.72 -17.39 15.83
C GLN A 241 -2.88 -16.51 16.77
N ASP A 242 -1.67 -16.96 17.07
CA ASP A 242 -0.71 -16.21 17.90
C ASP A 242 0.46 -15.64 17.08
N CYS A 243 0.52 -15.96 15.79
CA CYS A 243 1.58 -15.52 14.88
C CYS A 243 1.11 -15.64 13.42
N PHE A 244 1.85 -15.02 12.51
CA PHE A 244 1.69 -15.27 11.09
C PHE A 244 2.12 -16.69 10.74
N VAL A 245 1.31 -17.35 9.91
CA VAL A 245 1.56 -18.71 9.42
C VAL A 245 1.78 -18.69 7.91
N CYS A 246 2.65 -19.57 7.42
CA CYS A 246 2.98 -19.61 6.00
C CYS A 246 1.77 -20.07 5.18
N MET A 247 1.43 -19.34 4.12
CA MET A 247 0.49 -19.81 3.12
C MET A 247 1.07 -21.00 2.34
N PRO A 248 0.24 -22.01 1.97
CA PRO A 248 0.63 -23.06 1.05
C PRO A 248 1.14 -22.50 -0.30
N GLU A 249 2.24 -23.07 -0.83
CA GLU A 249 2.94 -22.58 -2.02
C GLU A 249 2.08 -22.54 -3.30
N ASP A 250 1.05 -23.39 -3.37
CA ASP A 250 0.10 -23.50 -4.48
C ASP A 250 -0.90 -22.33 -4.55
N VAL A 251 -1.09 -21.58 -3.46
CA VAL A 251 -2.01 -20.44 -3.41
C VAL A 251 -1.36 -19.15 -3.95
N HIS A 252 -0.02 -19.09 -4.03
CA HIS A 252 0.70 -17.88 -4.44
C HIS A 252 0.72 -17.65 -5.97
N GLN A 253 0.33 -18.64 -6.78
CA GLN A 253 0.35 -18.52 -8.24
C GLN A 253 -0.81 -17.67 -8.82
N GLY A 254 -1.69 -17.12 -7.98
CA GLY A 254 -2.93 -16.45 -8.39
C GLY A 254 -2.87 -14.93 -8.64
N VAL A 255 -1.75 -14.23 -8.43
CA VAL A 255 -1.73 -12.75 -8.61
C VAL A 255 -1.63 -12.35 -10.10
N SER A 256 -1.32 -13.30 -10.99
CA SER A 256 -1.22 -13.06 -12.44
C SER A 256 -2.58 -13.14 -13.15
N GLY A 257 -3.47 -12.18 -12.89
CA GLY A 257 -4.76 -12.19 -13.59
C GLY A 257 -5.71 -11.02 -13.39
N HIS A 258 -5.39 -10.02 -12.56
CA HIS A 258 -6.31 -8.91 -12.39
C HIS A 258 -6.34 -8.03 -13.63
N HIS A 259 -7.47 -8.09 -14.35
CA HIS A 259 -7.83 -7.08 -15.32
C HIS A 259 -8.18 -5.79 -14.58
N TYR A 260 -7.18 -4.95 -14.29
CA TYR A 260 -7.32 -3.60 -13.72
C TYR A 260 -8.03 -2.60 -14.65
N LYS A 261 -8.84 -3.10 -15.60
CA LYS A 261 -9.66 -2.28 -16.49
C LYS A 261 -10.93 -1.80 -15.80
N GLU A 262 -11.36 -2.51 -14.76
CA GLU A 262 -12.56 -2.19 -14.00
C GLU A 262 -12.19 -1.47 -12.71
N ILE A 263 -13.14 -0.71 -12.17
CA ILE A 263 -13.01 -0.11 -10.85
C ILE A 263 -13.34 -1.19 -9.83
N LYS A 264 -12.52 -1.34 -8.81
CA LYS A 264 -12.76 -2.25 -7.71
C LYS A 264 -14.02 -1.84 -6.97
N ASP A 265 -14.89 -2.81 -6.70
CA ASP A 265 -16.00 -2.58 -5.78
C ASP A 265 -15.48 -2.32 -4.36
N CYS A 266 -16.00 -1.27 -3.74
CA CYS A 266 -15.63 -0.89 -2.39
C CYS A 266 -16.38 -1.77 -1.40
N PRO A 267 -15.71 -2.56 -0.54
CA PRO A 267 -16.39 -3.46 0.40
C PRO A 267 -17.21 -2.71 1.47
N TYR A 268 -17.05 -1.39 1.55
CA TYR A 268 -17.74 -0.52 2.51
C TYR A 268 -18.90 0.25 1.89
N LYS A 269 -19.20 0.05 0.61
CA LYS A 269 -20.32 0.71 -0.05
C LYS A 269 -21.64 0.36 0.66
N ASP A 270 -22.49 1.36 0.83
CA ASP A 270 -23.88 1.17 1.27
C ASP A 270 -24.68 0.50 0.14
N ASP A 271 -25.25 -0.67 0.44
CA ASP A 271 -26.01 -1.47 -0.52
C ASP A 271 -27.49 -1.04 -0.59
N ALA A 272 -27.92 -0.06 0.22
CA ALA A 272 -29.31 0.40 0.31
C ALA A 272 -29.81 1.20 -0.90
N GLU A 273 -29.00 1.41 -1.93
CA GLU A 273 -29.36 2.06 -3.21
C GLU A 273 -29.39 1.10 -4.42
N MET A 274 -29.92 -0.12 -4.26
CA MET A 274 -30.38 -0.97 -5.37
C MET A 274 -31.86 -1.32 -5.25
#